data_AF-A0A660Q3Y7-F1
#
_entry.id   AF-A0A660Q3Y7-F1
#
_cell.length_a   1.000
_cell.length_b   1.000
_cell.length_c   1.000
_cell.angle_alpha   90.00
_cell.angle_beta   90.00
_cell.angle_gamma   90.00
#
_symmetry.space_group_name_H-M   'P 1'
#
loop_
_entity.id
_entity.type
_entity.pdbx_description
1 polymer ?
#
loop_
_entity_poly.entity_id
_entity_poly.type
_entity_poly.pdbx_seq_one_letter_code
_entity_poly.pdbx_strand_id
1 'polypeptide(L)'
;DIKNIRPHFVYGLVGPLVSRPDIKYVKAFYDRPLALGPEVRPSGGGRVTEILVRPLFSLFFPELTAIIQPLSGEYAVRREVLEKIPFPIGYGVETAHLIDVYCRWGLEAFAQTDLDRRVHRNQSIYDLGRMAFGVLQAFISRTRSAGILQETRPLAQVLRQFQVRAGQYELVQHRIVEEERPPMVEVPAYRRKFGLDP
;
A
#
# COMPACT_ATOMS: atom_id res chain seq x y z
N ASP A 1 -5.61 -13.45 7.59
CA ASP A 1 -4.17 -13.29 7.89
C ASP A 1 -3.93 -12.70 9.28
N ILE A 2 -4.74 -11.74 9.75
CA ILE A 2 -4.66 -11.23 11.14
C ILE A 2 -5.23 -12.27 12.12
N LYS A 3 -4.48 -12.59 13.19
CA LYS A 3 -4.89 -13.57 14.21
C LYS A 3 -5.54 -12.95 15.46
N ASN A 4 -5.29 -11.68 15.71
CA ASN A 4 -5.67 -10.99 16.94
C ASN A 4 -6.62 -9.82 16.69
N ILE A 5 -7.63 -9.99 15.83
CA ILE A 5 -8.60 -8.93 15.57
C ILE A 5 -9.30 -8.53 16.88
N ARG A 6 -9.45 -7.22 17.09
CA ARG A 6 -10.10 -6.60 18.25
C ARG A 6 -11.05 -5.51 17.77
N PRO A 7 -12.11 -5.18 18.52
CA PRO A 7 -13.05 -4.13 18.13
C PRO A 7 -12.40 -2.78 17.78
N HIS A 8 -11.31 -2.40 18.46
CA HIS A 8 -10.59 -1.15 18.20
C HIS A 8 -9.96 -1.07 16.81
N PHE A 9 -9.76 -2.19 16.11
CA PHE A 9 -9.29 -2.17 14.72
C PHE A 9 -10.28 -1.43 13.82
N VAL A 10 -11.57 -1.44 14.14
CA VAL A 10 -12.60 -0.74 13.36
C VAL A 10 -12.79 0.68 13.89
N TYR A 11 -13.19 0.83 15.15
CA TYR A 11 -13.53 2.15 15.67
C TYR A 11 -12.31 3.07 15.81
N GLY A 12 -11.10 2.53 15.98
CA GLY A 12 -9.87 3.31 15.99
C GLY A 12 -9.58 3.97 14.65
N LEU A 13 -9.83 3.27 13.54
CA LEU A 13 -9.68 3.81 12.19
C LEU A 13 -10.81 4.79 11.83
N VAL A 14 -12.04 4.52 12.27
CA VAL A 14 -13.20 5.37 11.98
C VAL A 14 -13.23 6.63 12.85
N GLY A 15 -12.65 6.58 14.05
CA GLY A 15 -12.65 7.69 15.02
C GLY A 15 -12.24 9.03 14.42
N PRO A 16 -11.05 9.15 13.79
CA PRO A 16 -10.62 10.38 13.14
C PRO A 16 -11.57 10.86 12.03
N LEU A 17 -12.17 9.94 11.27
CA LEU A 17 -13.13 10.29 10.21
C LEU A 17 -14.44 10.85 10.76
N VAL A 18 -14.84 10.46 11.97
CA VAL A 18 -16.06 10.98 12.60
C VAL A 18 -15.79 12.35 13.23
N SER A 19 -14.64 12.52 13.89
CA SER A 19 -14.32 13.75 14.62
C SER A 19 -13.72 14.86 13.77
N ARG A 20 -13.14 14.54 12.61
CA ARG A 20 -12.43 15.49 11.75
C ARG A 20 -12.92 15.45 10.30
N PRO A 21 -13.75 16.40 9.86
CA PRO A 21 -14.26 16.49 8.49
C PRO A 21 -13.17 16.66 7.43
N ASP A 22 -12.06 17.28 7.80
CA ASP A 22 -10.87 17.51 6.96
C ASP A 22 -10.11 16.22 6.65
N ILE A 23 -10.12 15.24 7.56
CA ILE A 23 -9.47 13.95 7.36
C ILE A 23 -10.26 13.10 6.38
N LYS A 24 -9.56 12.52 5.41
CA LYS A 24 -10.11 11.73 4.31
C LYS A 24 -9.68 10.26 4.37
N TYR A 25 -8.47 10.01 4.85
CA TYR A 25 -7.83 8.69 4.82
C TYR A 25 -7.11 8.43 6.15
N VAL A 26 -7.42 7.32 6.82
CA VAL A 26 -6.81 6.92 8.08
C VAL A 26 -6.04 5.62 7.91
N LYS A 27 -4.75 5.62 8.27
CA LYS A 27 -3.89 4.43 8.24
C LYS A 27 -3.63 3.90 9.64
N ALA A 28 -3.72 2.59 9.81
CA ALA A 28 -3.25 1.95 11.03
C ALA A 28 -1.72 1.93 11.06
N PHE A 29 -1.17 2.10 12.27
CA PHE A 29 0.14 1.60 12.64
C PHE A 29 0.02 0.72 13.89
N TYR A 30 1.06 -0.05 14.18
CA TYR A 30 1.07 -1.02 15.27
C TYR A 30 2.50 -1.50 15.52
N ASP A 31 2.72 -1.99 16.73
CA ASP A 31 3.90 -2.75 17.08
C ASP A 31 3.90 -4.13 16.39
N ARG A 32 5.06 -4.50 15.85
CA ARG A 32 5.33 -5.82 15.26
C ARG A 32 6.33 -6.57 16.13
N PRO A 33 5.87 -7.32 17.15
CA PRO A 33 6.78 -8.14 17.93
C PRO A 33 7.39 -9.22 17.02
N LEU A 34 8.68 -9.07 16.67
CA LEU A 34 9.46 -10.10 16.01
C LEU A 34 9.79 -11.18 17.04
N ALA A 35 9.11 -12.32 16.96
CA ALA A 35 9.49 -13.51 17.73
C ALA A 35 10.76 -14.15 17.14
N LEU A 36 11.92 -13.53 17.38
CA LEU A 36 13.23 -14.06 17.02
C LEU A 36 14.17 -13.92 18.23
N GLY A 37 14.05 -14.86 19.18
CA GLY A 37 14.93 -14.95 20.35
C GLY A 37 14.55 -14.07 21.55
N PRO A 38 15.40 -14.01 22.59
CA PRO A 38 15.14 -13.29 23.84
C PRO A 38 15.27 -11.76 23.76
N GLU A 39 15.72 -11.21 22.64
CA GLU A 39 15.84 -9.76 22.44
C GLU A 39 14.65 -9.20 21.64
N VAL A 40 13.88 -8.33 22.28
CA VAL A 40 12.86 -7.52 21.63
C VAL A 40 13.57 -6.48 20.77
N ARG A 41 13.71 -6.75 19.47
CA ARG A 41 14.20 -5.73 18.52
C ARG A 41 13.16 -4.61 18.40
N PRO A 42 13.60 -3.34 18.25
CA PRO A 42 12.68 -2.24 17.99
C PRO A 42 11.85 -2.56 16.75
N SER A 43 10.53 -2.35 16.85
CA SER A 43 9.58 -2.70 15.82
C SER A 43 9.65 -1.72 14.64
N GLY A 44 10.46 -2.08 13.65
CA GLY A 44 10.38 -1.49 12.32
C GLY A 44 9.12 -1.95 11.56
N GLY A 45 8.81 -1.29 10.45
CA GLY A 45 7.83 -1.76 9.48
C GLY A 45 8.16 -3.13 8.88
N GLY A 46 7.26 -3.63 8.03
CA GLY A 46 7.54 -4.84 7.26
C GLY A 46 8.81 -4.69 6.40
N ARG A 47 9.47 -5.80 6.06
CA ARG A 47 10.69 -5.79 5.22
C ARG A 47 10.53 -4.95 3.94
N VAL A 48 9.41 -5.08 3.24
CA VAL A 48 9.12 -4.28 2.03
C VAL A 48 8.84 -2.81 2.36
N THR A 49 8.24 -2.52 3.52
CA THR A 49 8.08 -1.14 4.00
C THR A 49 9.45 -0.47 4.18
N GLU A 50 10.35 -1.10 4.93
CA GLU A 50 11.62 -0.48 5.34
C GLU A 50 12.67 -0.46 4.21
N ILE A 51 12.77 -1.54 3.42
CA ILE A 51 13.85 -1.69 2.43
C ILE A 51 13.46 -1.11 1.07
N LEU A 52 12.16 -0.95 0.79
CA LEU A 52 11.67 -0.49 -0.51
C LEU A 52 10.86 0.80 -0.41
N VAL A 53 9.71 0.78 0.27
CA VAL A 53 8.75 1.89 0.20
C VAL A 53 9.25 3.14 0.89
N ARG A 54 9.84 3.01 2.08
CA ARG A 54 10.43 4.15 2.80
C ARG A 54 11.54 4.83 1.99
N PRO A 55 12.54 4.13 1.45
CA PRO A 55 13.53 4.73 0.55
C PRO A 55 12.90 5.42 -0.66
N LEU A 56 11.91 4.80 -1.31
CA LEU A 56 11.23 5.41 -2.46
C LEU A 56 10.47 6.69 -2.08
N PHE A 57 9.74 6.70 -0.96
CA PHE A 57 9.08 7.91 -0.47
C PHE A 57 10.11 8.98 -0.11
N SER A 58 11.20 8.65 0.58
CA SER A 58 12.25 9.62 0.89
C SER A 58 12.85 10.28 -0.36
N LEU A 59 12.92 9.58 -1.49
CA LEU A 59 13.50 10.09 -2.73
C LEU A 59 12.53 10.93 -3.57
N PHE A 60 11.25 10.54 -3.65
CA PHE A 60 10.31 11.13 -4.62
C PHE A 60 9.08 11.79 -4.00
N PHE A 61 8.72 11.43 -2.76
CA PHE A 61 7.55 11.94 -2.04
C PHE A 61 7.88 12.10 -0.54
N PRO A 62 8.85 12.97 -0.17
CA PRO A 62 9.40 13.01 1.17
C PRO A 62 8.36 13.29 2.26
N GLU A 63 7.28 14.00 1.96
CA GLU A 63 6.16 14.27 2.86
C GLU A 63 5.43 12.97 3.27
N LEU A 64 5.34 11.99 2.38
CA LEU A 64 4.73 10.69 2.68
C LEU A 64 5.54 9.83 3.66
N THR A 65 6.79 10.22 3.98
CA THR A 65 7.58 9.55 5.02
C THR A 65 7.01 9.75 6.43
N ALA A 66 6.08 10.70 6.60
CA ALA A 66 5.30 10.88 7.82
C ALA A 66 4.34 9.70 8.11
N ILE A 67 4.04 8.85 7.11
CA ILE A 67 3.21 7.66 7.29
C ILE A 67 4.05 6.52 7.89
N ILE A 68 3.69 6.08 9.09
CA ILE A 68 4.45 5.12 9.91
C ILE A 68 4.44 3.73 9.27
N GLN A 69 3.28 3.24 8.81
CA GLN A 69 3.12 1.95 8.14
C GLN A 69 2.44 2.13 6.76
N PRO A 70 3.16 2.57 5.73
CA PRO A 70 2.56 2.89 4.44
C PRO A 70 1.91 1.67 3.76
N LEU A 71 2.37 0.46 4.05
CA LEU A 71 1.81 -0.79 3.52
C LEU A 71 0.86 -1.51 4.48
N SER A 72 0.36 -0.86 5.54
CA SER A 72 -0.67 -1.49 6.38
C SER A 72 -1.96 -1.73 5.57
N GLY A 73 -2.51 -2.94 5.64
CA GLY A 73 -3.78 -3.26 4.97
C GLY A 73 -4.99 -2.73 5.76
N GLU A 74 -4.77 -2.28 6.99
CA GLU A 74 -5.79 -1.76 7.88
C GLU A 74 -5.90 -0.24 7.70
N TYR A 75 -6.96 0.21 7.04
CA TYR A 75 -7.25 1.61 6.81
C TYR A 75 -8.76 1.88 6.71
N ALA A 76 -9.15 3.13 6.92
CA ALA A 76 -10.50 3.61 6.65
C ALA A 76 -10.43 4.87 5.80
N VAL A 77 -11.34 5.00 4.84
CA VAL A 77 -11.34 6.11 3.89
C VAL A 77 -12.79 6.53 3.62
N ARG A 78 -12.99 7.83 3.41
CA ARG A 78 -14.31 8.32 2.98
C ARG A 78 -14.64 7.82 1.58
N ARG A 79 -15.92 7.57 1.32
CA ARG A 79 -16.39 7.06 0.02
C ARG A 79 -16.02 8.01 -1.11
N GLU A 80 -16.22 9.31 -0.92
CA GLU A 80 -15.99 10.33 -1.94
C GLU A 80 -14.53 10.46 -2.39
N VAL A 81 -13.60 9.84 -1.64
CA VAL A 81 -12.19 9.73 -2.01
C VAL A 81 -11.98 8.47 -2.83
N LEU A 82 -12.42 7.31 -2.31
CA LEU A 82 -12.25 6.02 -2.98
C LEU A 82 -12.93 5.95 -4.34
N GLU A 83 -14.07 6.62 -4.51
CA GLU A 83 -14.76 6.62 -5.80
C GLU A 83 -14.05 7.47 -6.88
N LYS A 84 -13.13 8.35 -6.47
CA LYS A 84 -12.43 9.28 -7.38
C LYS A 84 -11.04 8.80 -7.75
N ILE A 85 -10.42 7.90 -6.99
CA ILE A 85 -9.09 7.38 -7.27
C ILE A 85 -9.18 6.02 -7.98
N PRO A 86 -8.23 5.71 -8.88
CA PRO A 86 -8.12 4.38 -9.46
C PRO A 86 -7.62 3.36 -8.43
N PHE A 87 -7.86 2.08 -8.71
CA PHE A 87 -7.52 0.96 -7.83
C PHE A 87 -6.62 -0.05 -8.55
N PRO A 88 -5.30 -0.02 -8.30
CA PRO A 88 -4.41 -1.10 -8.75
C PRO A 88 -4.82 -2.44 -8.16
N ILE A 89 -4.69 -3.50 -8.97
CA ILE A 89 -4.94 -4.86 -8.55
C ILE A 89 -3.64 -5.45 -7.99
N GLY A 90 -3.73 -6.06 -6.82
CA GLY A 90 -2.61 -6.72 -6.16
C GLY A 90 -1.86 -5.81 -5.19
N TYR A 91 -0.55 -6.03 -5.06
CA TYR A 91 0.26 -5.48 -3.96
C TYR A 91 0.56 -3.98 -4.05
N GLY A 92 0.29 -3.34 -5.19
CA GLY A 92 0.59 -1.92 -5.41
C GLY A 92 -0.46 -0.96 -4.85
N VAL A 93 -1.63 -1.47 -4.43
CA VAL A 93 -2.80 -0.64 -4.10
C VAL A 93 -2.54 0.31 -2.93
N GLU A 94 -1.89 -0.14 -1.85
CA GLU A 94 -1.63 0.74 -0.70
C GLU A 94 -0.69 1.89 -1.08
N THR A 95 0.38 1.62 -1.82
CA THR A 95 1.34 2.65 -2.26
C THR A 95 0.68 3.64 -3.22
N ALA A 96 -0.07 3.15 -4.19
CA ALA A 96 -0.77 4.00 -5.14
C ALA A 96 -1.81 4.90 -4.46
N HIS A 97 -2.63 4.36 -3.55
CA HIS A 97 -3.60 5.16 -2.80
C HIS A 97 -2.93 6.28 -2.01
N LEU A 98 -1.81 6.02 -1.34
CA LEU A 98 -1.10 7.06 -0.60
C LEU A 98 -0.65 8.20 -1.53
N ILE A 99 -0.09 7.87 -2.70
CA ILE A 99 0.35 8.86 -3.68
C ILE A 99 -0.86 9.59 -4.29
N ASP A 100 -1.89 8.87 -4.72
CA ASP A 100 -3.09 9.44 -5.34
C ASP A 100 -3.81 10.41 -4.42
N VAL A 101 -3.91 10.05 -3.13
CA VAL A 101 -4.57 10.89 -2.14
C VAL A 101 -3.70 12.10 -1.79
N TYR A 102 -2.39 11.92 -1.62
CA TYR A 102 -1.45 13.01 -1.36
C TYR A 102 -1.43 14.02 -2.51
N CYS A 103 -1.30 13.57 -3.76
CA CYS A 103 -1.25 14.46 -4.92
C CYS A 103 -2.54 15.28 -5.11
N ARG A 104 -3.68 14.80 -4.60
CA ARG A 104 -4.99 15.46 -4.78
C ARG A 104 -5.45 16.29 -3.58
N TRP A 105 -5.13 15.85 -2.36
CA TRP A 105 -5.65 16.44 -1.13
C TRP A 105 -4.57 16.73 -0.07
N GLY A 106 -3.29 16.58 -0.42
CA GLY A 106 -2.18 16.90 0.47
C GLY A 106 -2.00 15.91 1.62
N LEU A 107 -1.00 16.19 2.47
CA LEU A 107 -0.67 15.35 3.63
C LEU A 107 -1.71 15.52 4.76
N GLU A 108 -2.32 16.70 4.85
CA GLU A 108 -3.37 17.06 5.81
C GLU A 108 -4.64 16.20 5.70
N ALA A 109 -4.85 15.56 4.55
CA ALA A 109 -5.94 14.61 4.34
C ALA A 109 -5.77 13.30 5.13
N PHE A 110 -4.57 13.02 5.66
CA PHE A 110 -4.26 11.78 6.35
C PHE A 110 -4.31 11.91 7.87
N ALA A 111 -4.82 10.86 8.52
CA ALA A 111 -4.60 10.61 9.93
C ALA A 111 -4.03 9.20 10.14
N GLN A 112 -3.50 8.94 11.33
CA GLN A 112 -2.94 7.64 11.70
C GLN A 112 -3.44 7.21 13.07
N THR A 113 -3.72 5.91 13.24
CA THR A 113 -4.20 5.34 14.49
C THR A 113 -3.33 4.17 14.91
N ASP A 114 -2.90 4.16 16.18
CA ASP A 114 -2.24 3.00 16.79
C ASP A 114 -3.26 1.89 17.08
N LEU A 115 -3.00 0.69 16.57
CA LEU A 115 -3.79 -0.52 16.84
C LEU A 115 -3.05 -1.50 17.76
N ASP A 116 -2.13 -0.98 18.58
CA ASP A 116 -1.29 -1.66 19.55
C ASP A 116 -0.38 -2.72 18.94
N ARG A 117 -0.94 -3.90 18.63
CA ARG A 117 -0.18 -5.06 18.16
C ARG A 117 -0.91 -5.74 17.01
N ARG A 118 -0.15 -6.13 16.00
CA ARG A 118 -0.66 -6.95 14.90
C ARG A 118 0.15 -8.22 14.72
N VAL A 119 -0.53 -9.36 14.86
CA VAL A 119 0.06 -10.67 14.60
C VAL A 119 -0.47 -11.21 13.28
N HIS A 120 0.44 -11.41 12.32
CA HIS A 120 0.15 -11.94 10.99
C HIS A 120 1.20 -12.99 10.59
N ARG A 121 0.94 -13.74 9.51
CA ARG A 121 1.91 -14.73 9.01
C ARG A 121 3.11 -14.03 8.38
N ASN A 122 4.31 -14.47 8.75
CA ASN A 122 5.54 -14.05 8.07
C ASN A 122 5.60 -14.68 6.68
N GLN A 123 5.78 -13.85 5.65
CA GLN A 123 5.95 -14.28 4.26
C GLN A 123 7.40 -14.69 3.98
N SER A 124 7.60 -15.57 2.99
CA SER A 124 8.95 -15.94 2.55
C SER A 124 9.62 -14.77 1.82
N ILE A 125 10.95 -14.77 1.70
CA ILE A 125 11.68 -13.74 0.94
C ILE A 125 11.24 -13.74 -0.53
N TYR A 126 10.94 -14.91 -1.11
CA TYR A 126 10.45 -15.02 -2.48
C TYR A 126 9.09 -14.33 -2.66
N ASP A 127 8.17 -14.52 -1.71
CA ASP A 127 6.86 -13.83 -1.69
C ASP A 127 7.03 -12.32 -1.57
N LEU A 128 7.94 -11.87 -0.70
CA LEU A 128 8.25 -10.45 -0.56
C LEU A 128 8.87 -9.85 -1.83
N GLY A 129 9.66 -10.63 -2.58
CA GLY A 129 10.17 -10.22 -3.89
C GLY A 129 9.05 -9.97 -4.90
N ARG A 130 8.03 -10.84 -4.91
CA ARG A 130 6.82 -10.67 -5.75
C ARG A 130 6.01 -9.44 -5.33
N MET A 131 5.85 -9.24 -4.02
CA MET A 131 5.20 -8.05 -3.46
C MET A 131 5.96 -6.78 -3.85
N ALA A 132 7.27 -6.74 -3.63
CA ALA A 132 8.14 -5.63 -3.96
C ALA A 132 8.06 -5.26 -5.45
N PHE A 133 8.02 -6.26 -6.33
CA PHE A 133 7.89 -6.04 -7.78
C PHE A 133 6.57 -5.33 -8.13
N GLY A 134 5.44 -5.79 -7.58
CA GLY A 134 4.14 -5.14 -7.82
C GLY A 134 4.07 -3.72 -7.23
N VAL A 135 4.65 -3.51 -6.04
CA VAL A 135 4.76 -2.18 -5.43
C VAL A 135 5.59 -1.23 -6.29
N LEU A 136 6.71 -1.70 -6.85
CA LEU A 136 7.55 -0.92 -7.76
C LEU A 136 6.83 -0.52 -9.04
N GLN A 137 6.06 -1.43 -9.64
CA GLN A 137 5.26 -1.13 -10.83
C GLN A 137 4.28 0.02 -10.55
N ALA A 138 3.47 -0.12 -9.49
CA ALA A 138 2.52 0.92 -9.08
C ALA A 138 3.21 2.24 -8.72
N PHE A 139 4.33 2.19 -8.01
CA PHE A 139 5.10 3.38 -7.66
C PHE A 139 5.58 4.12 -8.91
N ILE A 140 6.23 3.42 -9.85
CA ILE A 140 6.76 4.05 -11.07
C ILE A 140 5.61 4.59 -11.93
N SER A 141 4.50 3.86 -12.04
CA SER A 141 3.28 4.30 -12.73
C SER A 141 2.77 5.65 -12.18
N ARG A 142 2.71 5.79 -10.85
CA ARG A 142 2.31 7.06 -10.21
C ARG A 142 3.34 8.17 -10.34
N THR A 143 4.62 7.86 -10.18
CA THR A 143 5.70 8.84 -10.35
C THR A 143 5.75 9.38 -11.80
N ARG A 144 5.41 8.55 -12.80
CA ARG A 144 5.20 8.99 -14.19
C ARG A 144 3.98 9.88 -14.34
N SER A 145 2.86 9.48 -13.76
CA SER A 145 1.59 10.24 -13.81
C SER A 145 1.71 11.61 -13.13
N ALA A 146 2.54 11.70 -12.08
CA ALA A 146 2.88 12.95 -11.40
C ALA A 146 3.92 13.81 -12.15
N GLY A 147 4.44 13.35 -13.30
CA GLY A 147 5.44 14.08 -14.09
C GLY A 147 6.86 14.08 -13.53
N ILE A 148 7.12 13.33 -12.45
CA ILE A 148 8.43 13.27 -11.78
C ILE A 148 9.42 12.39 -12.57
N LEU A 149 8.94 11.30 -13.18
CA LEU A 149 9.73 10.44 -14.06
C LEU A 149 9.21 10.52 -15.50
N GLN A 150 10.11 10.80 -16.44
CA GLN A 150 9.80 10.92 -17.87
C GLN A 150 10.17 9.68 -18.69
N GLU A 151 10.43 8.54 -18.04
CA GLU A 151 10.82 7.29 -18.71
C GLU A 151 9.72 6.80 -19.66
N THR A 152 10.06 6.63 -20.95
CA THR A 152 9.10 6.26 -22.00
C THR A 152 8.99 4.75 -22.22
N ARG A 153 9.91 3.95 -21.66
CA ARG A 153 9.90 2.50 -21.86
C ARG A 153 8.80 1.80 -21.04
N PRO A 154 8.06 0.85 -21.63
CA PRO A 154 7.15 -0.01 -20.88
C PRO A 154 7.88 -0.77 -19.78
N LEU A 155 7.25 -0.90 -18.60
CA LEU A 155 7.80 -1.70 -17.51
C LEU A 155 7.71 -3.18 -17.85
N ALA A 156 8.73 -3.94 -17.45
CA ALA A 156 8.68 -5.38 -17.54
C ALA A 156 7.57 -5.93 -16.64
N GLN A 157 6.91 -7.00 -17.09
CA GLN A 157 5.84 -7.70 -16.35
C GLN A 157 6.31 -9.05 -15.79
N VAL A 158 7.61 -9.33 -15.81
CA VAL A 158 8.15 -10.62 -15.40
C VAL A 158 9.25 -10.42 -14.36
N LEU A 159 8.98 -10.85 -13.13
CA LEU A 159 9.97 -11.00 -12.09
C LEU A 159 10.74 -12.29 -12.32
N ARG A 160 12.08 -12.22 -12.22
CA ARG A 160 13.01 -13.34 -12.40
C ARG A 160 13.71 -13.58 -11.06
N GLN A 161 13.57 -14.77 -10.50
CA GLN A 161 14.18 -15.18 -9.23
C GLN A 161 14.92 -16.50 -9.41
N PHE A 162 15.93 -16.76 -8.59
CA PHE A 162 16.62 -18.05 -8.58
C PHE A 162 16.26 -18.82 -7.32
N GLN A 163 16.00 -20.11 -7.46
CA GLN A 163 15.86 -21.04 -6.34
C GLN A 163 16.93 -22.14 -6.43
N VAL A 164 17.34 -22.67 -5.27
CA VAL A 164 18.28 -23.79 -5.20
C VAL A 164 17.52 -25.06 -4.82
N ARG A 165 17.63 -26.10 -5.65
CA ARG A 165 17.09 -27.44 -5.38
C ARG A 165 18.18 -28.48 -5.64
N ALA A 166 18.49 -29.30 -4.63
CA ALA A 166 19.51 -30.34 -4.72
C ALA A 166 20.87 -29.84 -5.27
N GLY A 167 21.30 -28.64 -4.89
CA GLY A 167 22.56 -28.04 -5.34
C GLY A 167 22.52 -27.42 -6.75
N GLN A 168 21.38 -27.47 -7.45
CA GLN A 168 21.20 -26.84 -8.75
C GLN A 168 20.45 -25.52 -8.63
N TYR A 169 20.89 -24.50 -9.37
CA TYR A 169 20.24 -23.21 -9.49
C TYR A 169 19.21 -23.24 -10.62
N GLU A 170 17.97 -22.89 -10.31
CA GLU A 170 16.87 -22.86 -11.26
C GLU A 170 16.30 -21.45 -11.36
N LEU A 171 16.16 -20.94 -12.60
CA LEU A 171 15.48 -19.68 -12.86
C LEU A 171 13.96 -19.87 -12.80
N VAL A 172 13.32 -19.14 -11.91
CA VAL A 172 11.86 -19.07 -11.76
C VAL A 172 11.37 -17.73 -12.27
N GLN A 173 10.35 -17.76 -13.12
CA GLN A 173 9.72 -16.56 -13.68
C GLN A 173 8.31 -16.40 -13.12
N HIS A 174 7.99 -15.19 -12.68
CA HIS A 174 6.66 -14.82 -12.22
C HIS A 174 6.14 -13.68 -13.09
N ARG A 175 5.09 -13.94 -13.86
CA ARG A 175 4.37 -12.89 -14.59
C ARG A 175 3.47 -12.13 -13.63
N ILE A 176 3.77 -10.85 -13.42
CA ILE A 176 3.04 -9.93 -12.56
C ILE A 176 2.70 -8.72 -13.43
N VAL A 177 1.42 -8.63 -13.78
CA VAL A 177 0.87 -7.55 -14.61
C VAL A 177 0.21 -6.56 -13.67
N GLU A 178 0.58 -5.29 -13.81
CA GLU A 178 -0.16 -4.19 -13.19
C GLU A 178 -1.48 -4.01 -13.96
N GLU A 179 -2.56 -4.45 -13.35
CA GLU A 179 -3.92 -4.14 -13.79
C GLU A 179 -4.50 -3.07 -12.86
N GLU A 180 -5.34 -2.20 -13.40
CA GLU A 180 -5.96 -1.12 -12.64
C GLU A 180 -7.45 -1.01 -12.96
N ARG A 181 -8.25 -0.79 -11.92
CA ARG A 181 -9.65 -0.41 -12.06
C ARG A 181 -9.77 1.11 -12.12
N PRO A 182 -10.57 1.67 -13.03
CA PRO A 182 -10.76 3.11 -13.10
C PRO A 182 -11.44 3.62 -11.83
N PRO A 183 -11.39 4.94 -11.56
CA PRO A 183 -12.22 5.58 -10.56
C PRO A 183 -13.67 5.11 -10.65
N MET A 184 -14.27 4.80 -9.50
CA MET A 184 -15.62 4.24 -9.48
C MET A 184 -16.68 5.18 -10.02
N VAL A 185 -16.46 6.49 -9.92
CA VAL A 185 -17.28 7.51 -10.58
C VAL A 185 -17.26 7.42 -12.11
N GLU A 186 -16.27 6.77 -12.73
CA GLU A 186 -16.23 6.57 -14.19
C GLU A 186 -16.97 5.29 -14.62
N VAL A 187 -17.30 4.40 -13.68
CA VAL A 187 -17.98 3.14 -13.99
C VAL A 187 -19.47 3.39 -14.27
N PRO A 188 -20.00 3.08 -15.48
CA PRO A 188 -21.37 3.43 -15.85
C PRO A 188 -22.44 2.85 -14.92
N ALA A 189 -22.24 1.62 -14.43
CA ALA A 189 -23.17 0.99 -13.50
C ALA A 189 -23.21 1.71 -12.14
N TYR A 190 -22.07 2.24 -11.68
CA TYR A 190 -22.00 3.01 -10.44
C TYR A 190 -22.69 4.36 -10.60
N ARG A 191 -22.39 5.09 -11.69
CA ARG A 191 -23.05 6.37 -12.03
C ARG A 191 -24.58 6.24 -12.03
N ARG A 192 -25.11 5.21 -12.72
CA ARG A 192 -26.56 4.93 -12.74
C ARG A 192 -27.14 4.65 -11.36
N LYS A 193 -26.43 3.88 -10.52
CA LYS A 193 -26.91 3.52 -9.17
C LYS A 193 -27.02 4.73 -8.24
N PHE A 194 -26.12 5.70 -8.39
CA PHE A 194 -26.04 6.87 -7.52
C PHE A 194 -26.53 8.17 -8.15
N GLY A 195 -27.12 8.11 -9.36
CA GLY A 195 -27.67 9.28 -10.04
C GLY A 195 -26.61 10.33 -10.42
N LEU A 196 -25.40 9.90 -10.77
CA LEU A 196 -24.36 10.79 -11.26
C LEU A 196 -24.58 11.02 -12.75
N ASP A 197 -24.82 12.27 -13.16
CA ASP A 197 -25.04 12.66 -14.56
C ASP A 197 -23.88 12.20 -15.46
N PRO A 198 -24.11 11.94 -16.77
CA PRO A 198 -23.12 11.42 -17.71
C PRO A 198 -21.79 12.19 -17.74
#